data_AF-A0A935WJR4-F1
#
_entry.id   AF-A0A935WJR4-F1
#
_cell.length_a   1.000
_cell.length_b   1.000
_cell.length_c   1.000
_cell.angle_alpha   90.00
_cell.angle_beta   90.00
_cell.angle_gamma   90.00
#
_symmetry.space_group_name_H-M   'P 1'
#
loop_
_entity.id
_entity.type
_entity.pdbx_description
1 polymer ?
#
loop_
_entity_poly.entity_id
_entity_poly.type
_entity_poly.pdbx_seq_one_letter_code
_entity_poly.pdbx_strand_id
1 'polypeptide(L)'
;MGTFADQVAAFRRTVEQRARDVHAVAADLAHQSIVEGSALTGAPGQPVDTGNLRASWQRLIDGPLEQRIVTNVVYAPSIEDGIRQGEAVGVGADDATDPIKSPDTPLTLRSAVGGFHSVKLTRAGWPAIVRAAVEEVTRGG
;
A
#
# COMPACT_ATOMS: atom_id res chain seq x y z
N MET A 1 -27.11 36.93 17.95
CA MET A 1 -25.89 36.33 18.54
C MET A 1 -26.31 35.04 19.21
N GLY A 2 -25.77 33.88 18.82
CA GLY A 2 -26.12 32.59 19.42
C GLY A 2 -25.64 32.49 20.88
N THR A 3 -26.25 31.58 21.65
CA THR A 3 -25.85 31.31 23.04
C THR A 3 -24.45 30.70 23.10
N PHE A 4 -23.83 30.67 24.29
CA PHE A 4 -22.57 29.94 24.48
C PHE A 4 -22.71 28.46 24.11
N ALA A 5 -23.85 27.84 24.43
CA ALA A 5 -24.13 26.45 24.05
C ALA A 5 -24.14 26.25 22.53
N ASP A 6 -24.73 27.20 21.78
CA ASP A 6 -24.72 27.16 20.31
C ASP A 6 -23.31 27.28 19.74
N GLN A 7 -22.47 28.14 20.35
CA GLN A 7 -21.07 28.32 19.96
C GLN A 7 -20.24 27.06 20.23
N VAL A 8 -20.42 26.42 21.40
CA VAL A 8 -19.75 25.15 21.72
C VAL A 8 -20.18 24.04 20.77
N ALA A 9 -21.49 23.95 20.46
CA ALA A 9 -21.99 22.96 19.51
C ALA A 9 -21.46 23.20 18.09
N ALA A 10 -21.36 24.45 17.65
CA ALA A 10 -20.76 24.80 16.36
C ALA A 10 -19.27 24.44 16.32
N PHE A 11 -18.51 24.83 17.35
CA PHE A 11 -17.09 24.49 17.46
C PHE A 11 -16.86 22.98 17.42
N ARG A 12 -17.66 22.21 18.17
CA ARG A 12 -17.59 20.75 18.17
C ARG A 12 -17.78 20.17 16.76
N ARG A 13 -18.80 20.63 16.03
CA ARG A 13 -19.03 20.19 14.63
C ARG A 13 -17.83 20.51 13.73
N THR A 14 -17.23 21.68 13.88
CA THR A 14 -16.03 22.07 13.12
C THR A 14 -14.85 21.15 13.43
N VAL A 15 -14.62 20.83 14.71
CA VAL A 15 -13.55 19.91 15.12
C VAL A 15 -13.79 18.50 14.58
N GLU A 16 -15.02 17.98 14.70
CA GLU A 16 -15.40 16.66 14.18
C GLU A 16 -15.24 16.59 12.66
N GLN A 17 -15.61 17.65 11.93
CA GLN A 17 -15.44 17.70 10.48
C GLN A 17 -13.96 17.71 10.12
N ARG A 18 -13.15 18.56 10.74
CA ARG A 18 -11.69 18.61 10.48
C ARG A 18 -11.01 17.29 10.77
N ALA A 19 -11.42 16.58 11.82
CA ALA A 19 -10.88 15.25 12.13
C ALA A 19 -11.18 14.24 11.01
N ARG A 20 -12.39 14.28 10.44
CA ARG A 20 -12.78 13.42 9.29
C ARG A 20 -12.00 13.80 8.03
N ASP A 21 -11.82 15.09 7.77
CA ASP A 21 -11.06 15.57 6.61
C ASP A 21 -9.60 15.10 6.69
N VAL A 22 -8.95 15.28 7.85
CA VAL A 22 -7.57 14.79 8.08
C VAL A 22 -7.49 13.28 7.92
N HIS A 23 -8.46 12.54 8.45
CA HIS A 23 -8.51 11.09 8.31
C HIS A 23 -8.63 10.65 6.85
N ALA A 24 -9.51 11.30 6.07
CA ALA A 24 -9.69 11.01 4.65
C ALA A 24 -8.40 11.23 3.85
N VAL A 25 -7.75 12.40 4.04
CA VAL A 25 -6.49 12.73 3.36
C VAL A 25 -5.37 11.77 3.78
N ALA A 26 -5.26 11.43 5.07
CA ALA A 26 -4.27 10.47 5.54
C ALA A 26 -4.47 9.07 4.91
N ALA A 27 -5.72 8.63 4.75
CA ALA A 27 -6.03 7.36 4.11
C ALA A 27 -5.68 7.37 2.60
N ASP A 28 -5.93 8.49 1.90
CA ASP A 28 -5.51 8.67 0.50
C ASP A 28 -3.99 8.63 0.34
N LEU A 29 -3.26 9.37 1.18
CA LEU A 29 -1.80 9.40 1.16
C LEU A 29 -1.20 8.02 1.48
N ALA A 30 -1.78 7.28 2.42
CA ALA A 30 -1.34 5.92 2.74
C ALA A 30 -1.59 4.95 1.57
N HIS A 31 -2.77 5.03 0.94
CA HIS A 31 -3.07 4.23 -0.24
C HIS A 31 -2.11 4.53 -1.38
N GLN A 32 -1.89 5.81 -1.71
CA GLN A 32 -0.93 6.23 -2.71
C GLN A 32 0.48 5.74 -2.40
N SER A 33 0.93 5.86 -1.14
CA SER A 33 2.24 5.38 -0.70
C SER A 33 2.42 3.87 -0.90
N ILE A 34 1.36 3.07 -0.67
CA ILE A 34 1.40 1.61 -0.89
C ILE A 34 1.48 1.28 -2.38
N VAL A 35 0.65 1.95 -3.19
CA VAL A 35 0.42 1.63 -4.60
C VAL A 35 1.50 2.22 -5.51
N GLU A 36 1.77 3.51 -5.35
CA GLU A 36 2.66 4.32 -6.20
C GLU A 36 4.02 4.59 -5.58
N GLY A 37 4.14 4.40 -4.27
CA GLY A 37 5.29 4.85 -3.51
C GLY A 37 5.12 6.29 -3.01
N SER A 38 6.04 6.71 -2.16
CA SER A 38 5.99 8.06 -1.59
C SER A 38 7.34 8.48 -1.03
N ALA A 39 7.74 9.72 -1.34
CA ALA A 39 8.89 10.36 -0.70
C ALA A 39 8.65 10.60 0.80
N LEU A 40 7.39 10.72 1.25
CA LEU A 40 7.06 10.93 2.66
C LEU A 40 7.41 9.71 3.52
N THR A 41 7.25 8.51 2.96
CA THR A 41 7.43 7.23 3.68
C THR A 41 8.65 6.46 3.23
N GLY A 42 9.27 6.87 2.11
CA GLY A 42 10.31 6.12 1.41
C GLY A 42 9.78 4.87 0.68
N ALA A 43 8.46 4.67 0.64
CA ALA A 43 7.87 3.51 0.00
C ALA A 43 8.16 3.54 -1.53
N PRO A 44 8.61 2.42 -2.12
CA PRO A 44 8.91 2.34 -3.55
C PRO A 44 7.66 2.12 -4.43
N GLY A 45 6.49 1.88 -3.84
CA GLY A 45 5.28 1.48 -4.57
C GLY A 45 5.22 -0.01 -4.86
N GLN A 46 4.25 -0.46 -5.64
CA GLN A 46 4.16 -1.86 -6.05
C GLN A 46 4.93 -2.09 -7.36
N PRO A 47 5.75 -3.16 -7.48
CA PRO A 47 6.39 -3.51 -8.74
C PRO A 47 5.31 -3.90 -9.77
N VAL A 48 5.37 -3.31 -10.97
CA VAL A 48 4.24 -3.21 -11.91
C VAL A 48 4.30 -4.18 -13.08
N ASP A 49 5.18 -5.16 -13.09
CA ASP A 49 5.46 -5.96 -14.31
C ASP A 49 4.22 -6.63 -14.93
N THR A 50 3.14 -6.82 -14.16
CA THR A 50 1.86 -7.34 -14.69
C THR A 50 0.65 -6.42 -14.47
N GLY A 51 0.78 -5.25 -13.84
CA GLY A 51 -0.30 -4.28 -13.59
C GLY A 51 -1.42 -4.73 -12.63
N ASN A 52 -1.70 -6.03 -12.55
CA ASN A 52 -2.79 -6.62 -11.78
C ASN A 52 -2.70 -6.36 -10.28
N LEU A 53 -1.49 -6.29 -9.73
CA LEU A 53 -1.26 -6.05 -8.30
C LEU A 53 -1.52 -4.59 -7.93
N ARG A 54 -1.17 -3.64 -8.79
CA ARG A 54 -1.44 -2.21 -8.55
C ARG A 54 -2.95 -1.95 -8.54
N ALA A 55 -3.65 -2.55 -9.49
CA ALA A 55 -5.10 -2.44 -9.64
C ALA A 55 -5.90 -3.19 -8.56
N SER A 56 -5.28 -4.10 -7.80
CA SER A 56 -5.99 -4.90 -6.79
C SER A 56 -6.08 -4.24 -5.42
N TRP A 57 -5.30 -3.18 -5.17
CA TRP A 57 -5.41 -2.41 -3.94
C TRP A 57 -6.71 -1.60 -3.93
N GLN A 58 -7.44 -1.74 -2.84
CA GLN A 58 -8.74 -1.14 -2.64
C GLN A 58 -8.75 -0.43 -1.29
N ARG A 59 -9.37 0.73 -1.26
CA ARG A 59 -9.69 1.46 -0.04
C ARG A 59 -11.15 1.20 0.32
N LEU A 60 -11.38 0.60 1.48
CA LEU A 60 -12.69 0.35 2.05
C LEU A 60 -12.94 1.36 3.17
N ILE A 61 -14.12 1.97 3.18
CA ILE A 61 -14.54 2.92 4.22
C ILE A 61 -15.51 2.18 5.14
N ASP A 62 -15.04 1.81 6.32
CA ASP A 62 -15.84 1.07 7.32
C ASP A 62 -16.52 2.01 8.31
N GLY A 63 -16.04 3.26 8.42
CA GLY A 63 -16.65 4.29 9.23
C GLY A 63 -16.03 5.68 9.02
N PRO A 64 -16.51 6.70 9.75
CA PRO A 64 -16.05 8.09 9.60
C PRO A 64 -14.57 8.29 9.92
N LEU A 65 -13.98 7.42 10.75
CA LEU A 65 -12.57 7.45 11.17
C LEU A 65 -11.93 6.06 11.05
N GLU A 66 -12.53 5.17 10.25
CA GLU A 66 -12.04 3.83 10.03
C GLU A 66 -12.07 3.49 8.54
N GLN A 67 -10.88 3.24 7.98
CA GLN A 67 -10.70 2.82 6.60
C GLN A 67 -9.67 1.69 6.54
N ARG A 68 -9.88 0.75 5.64
CA ARG A 68 -8.95 -0.35 5.37
C ARG A 68 -8.39 -0.24 3.95
N ILE A 69 -7.10 -0.51 3.81
CA ILE A 69 -6.45 -0.65 2.51
C ILE A 69 -6.12 -2.13 2.35
N VAL A 70 -6.79 -2.79 1.41
CA VAL A 70 -6.76 -4.25 1.23
C VAL A 70 -6.48 -4.62 -0.22
N THR A 71 -6.11 -5.87 -0.46
CA THR A 71 -6.03 -6.45 -1.79
C THR A 71 -6.69 -7.83 -1.77
N ASN A 72 -7.39 -8.17 -2.86
CA ASN A 72 -7.98 -9.50 -3.07
C ASN A 72 -7.03 -10.47 -3.79
N VAL A 73 -5.86 -9.98 -4.22
CA VAL A 73 -4.83 -10.83 -4.82
C VAL A 73 -4.09 -11.50 -3.67
N VAL A 74 -4.11 -12.84 -3.67
CA VAL A 74 -3.22 -13.63 -2.80
C VAL A 74 -1.80 -13.31 -3.21
N TYR A 75 -1.13 -12.49 -2.41
CA TYR A 75 0.26 -12.16 -2.62
C TYR A 75 1.06 -13.46 -2.53
N ALA A 76 1.88 -13.75 -3.53
CA ALA A 76 2.71 -14.95 -3.54
C ALA A 76 3.49 -15.03 -2.22
N PRO A 77 3.51 -16.20 -1.53
CA PRO A 77 4.26 -16.38 -0.30
C PRO A 77 5.70 -15.92 -0.54
N SER A 78 6.12 -14.91 0.22
CA SER A 78 7.49 -14.40 0.34
C SER A 78 8.38 -14.68 -0.88
N ILE A 79 8.39 -13.77 -1.85
CA ILE A 79 9.52 -13.64 -2.79
C ILE A 79 10.81 -13.28 -2.01
N GLU A 80 10.68 -12.95 -0.72
CA GLU A 80 11.78 -12.90 0.26
C GLU A 80 12.50 -14.27 0.43
N ASP A 81 11.95 -15.41 -0.03
CA ASP A 81 12.69 -16.66 -0.28
C ASP A 81 13.29 -16.70 -1.70
N GLY A 82 13.96 -15.61 -2.10
CA GLY A 82 14.64 -15.44 -3.39
C GLY A 82 15.81 -16.40 -3.66
N ILE A 83 15.86 -17.53 -2.96
CA ILE A 83 16.68 -18.70 -3.28
C ILE A 83 15.73 -19.91 -3.39
N ARG A 84 14.89 -19.95 -4.42
CA ARG A 84 14.41 -21.25 -4.88
C ARG A 84 15.55 -21.88 -5.67
N GLN A 85 16.24 -22.84 -5.06
CA GLN A 85 17.05 -23.80 -5.81
C GLN A 85 16.15 -24.47 -6.84
N GLY A 86 16.29 -24.08 -8.11
CA GLY A 86 16.04 -24.93 -9.28
C GLY A 86 14.81 -25.85 -9.31
N GLU A 87 13.66 -25.47 -8.75
CA GLU A 87 12.42 -26.20 -9.05
C GLU A 87 11.87 -25.73 -10.37
N ALA A 88 12.27 -26.48 -11.40
CA ALA A 88 11.79 -26.41 -12.77
C ALA A 88 10.28 -26.13 -12.83
N VAL A 89 9.93 -24.92 -13.27
CA VAL A 89 8.62 -24.68 -13.86
C VAL A 89 8.65 -25.42 -15.20
N GLY A 90 8.09 -26.62 -15.20
CA GLY A 90 7.87 -27.40 -16.41
C GLY A 90 7.02 -26.58 -17.38
N VAL A 91 7.65 -26.10 -18.45
CA VAL A 91 6.97 -25.62 -19.64
C VAL A 91 7.15 -26.73 -20.69
N GLY A 92 6.04 -27.33 -21.11
CA GLY A 92 6.00 -28.32 -22.20
C GLY A 92 6.34 -29.74 -21.77
N ALA A 93 5.30 -30.52 -21.51
CA ALA A 93 5.39 -31.97 -21.45
C ALA A 93 5.04 -32.51 -22.84
N ASP A 94 6.01 -32.47 -23.75
CA ASP A 94 5.90 -33.11 -25.04
C ASP A 94 7.32 -33.38 -25.56
N ASP A 95 7.71 -34.66 -25.53
CA ASP A 95 8.90 -35.25 -26.15
C ASP A 95 10.22 -35.14 -25.33
N ALA A 96 10.43 -36.00 -24.32
CA ALA A 96 10.98 -37.38 -24.41
C ALA A 96 12.49 -37.45 -24.66
N THR A 97 13.27 -37.14 -23.62
CA THR A 97 14.41 -37.92 -23.09
C THR A 97 15.19 -36.97 -22.21
N ASP A 98 15.13 -37.21 -20.90
CA ASP A 98 15.85 -36.44 -19.89
C ASP A 98 17.36 -36.61 -20.11
N PRO A 99 18.10 -35.51 -20.32
CA PRO A 99 19.33 -35.39 -19.56
C PRO A 99 19.45 -34.00 -18.93
N ILE A 100 19.52 -34.00 -17.60
CA ILE A 100 20.28 -33.03 -16.82
C ILE A 100 19.68 -31.61 -16.87
N LYS A 101 18.81 -31.34 -15.90
CA LYS A 101 18.54 -29.99 -15.37
C LYS A 101 19.88 -29.27 -15.17
N SER A 102 20.20 -28.34 -16.07
CA SER A 102 21.42 -27.54 -15.97
C SER A 102 21.34 -26.60 -14.76
N PRO A 103 22.36 -26.59 -13.87
CA PRO A 103 22.41 -25.68 -12.71
C PRO A 103 22.61 -24.20 -13.10
N ASP A 104 22.79 -23.90 -14.38
CA ASP A 104 23.12 -22.58 -14.91
C ASP A 104 21.91 -21.74 -15.34
N THR A 105 20.68 -22.11 -14.97
CA THR A 105 19.53 -21.22 -15.25
C THR A 105 19.68 -19.97 -14.38
N PRO A 106 19.90 -18.76 -14.95
CA PRO A 106 20.14 -17.57 -14.15
C PRO A 106 18.91 -17.30 -13.29
N LEU A 107 19.09 -17.27 -11.97
CA LEU A 107 18.09 -16.79 -11.04
C LEU A 107 17.75 -15.35 -11.44
N THR A 108 16.61 -15.15 -12.08
CA THR A 108 16.13 -13.82 -12.43
C THR A 108 15.54 -13.20 -11.18
N LEU A 109 16.28 -12.26 -10.60
CA LEU A 109 15.81 -11.42 -9.50
C LEU A 109 14.59 -10.64 -10.00
N ARG A 110 13.37 -11.12 -9.72
CA ARG A 110 12.15 -10.50 -10.24
C ARG A 110 11.84 -9.14 -9.62
N SER A 111 12.44 -8.79 -8.47
CA SER A 111 12.43 -7.44 -7.91
C SER A 111 13.27 -7.40 -6.63
N ALA A 112 14.12 -6.38 -6.45
CA ALA A 112 14.81 -6.12 -5.17
C ALA A 112 13.87 -5.61 -4.07
N VAL A 113 12.61 -5.32 -4.41
CA VAL A 113 11.61 -4.65 -3.56
C VAL A 113 10.21 -5.27 -3.66
N GLY A 114 10.13 -6.54 -4.09
CA GLY A 114 8.86 -7.29 -4.16
C GLY A 114 8.37 -7.68 -2.78
N GLY A 115 7.11 -7.38 -2.45
CA GLY A 115 6.48 -7.76 -1.19
C GLY A 115 5.57 -6.70 -0.57
N PHE A 116 5.26 -6.90 0.70
CA PHE A 116 4.65 -5.91 1.60
C PHE A 116 5.60 -4.78 2.02
N HIS A 117 6.71 -4.59 1.30
CA HIS A 117 7.74 -3.61 1.68
C HIS A 117 7.16 -2.18 1.70
N SER A 118 6.40 -1.81 0.66
CA SER A 118 5.70 -0.52 0.63
C SER A 118 4.67 -0.38 1.74
N VAL A 119 4.01 -1.46 2.17
CA VAL A 119 3.10 -1.45 3.34
C VAL A 119 3.87 -1.22 4.64
N LYS A 120 4.98 -1.95 4.85
CA LYS A 120 5.86 -1.79 6.02
C LYS A 120 6.40 -0.36 6.13
N LEU A 121 6.90 0.20 5.02
CA LEU A 121 7.42 1.57 4.97
C LEU A 121 6.32 2.62 5.13
N THR A 122 5.17 2.43 4.50
CA THR A 122 3.99 3.31 4.70
C THR A 122 3.57 3.34 6.16
N ARG A 123 3.53 2.18 6.83
CA ARG A 123 3.22 2.08 8.26
C ARG A 123 4.28 2.77 9.12
N ALA A 124 5.56 2.59 8.80
CA ALA A 124 6.66 3.27 9.50
C ALA A 124 6.60 4.80 9.32
N GLY A 125 6.23 5.26 8.12
CA GLY A 125 6.05 6.68 7.77
C GLY A 125 4.70 7.27 8.20
N TRP A 126 3.86 6.55 8.95
CA TRP A 126 2.54 7.02 9.35
C TRP A 126 2.53 8.41 10.02
N PRO A 127 3.45 8.75 10.94
CA PRO A 127 3.50 10.10 11.50
C PRO A 127 3.72 11.21 10.47
N ALA A 128 4.47 10.94 9.39
CA ALA A 128 4.70 11.90 8.31
C ALA A 128 3.44 12.07 7.45
N ILE A 129 2.71 10.97 7.18
CA ILE A 129 1.41 11.00 6.50
C ILE A 129 0.40 11.85 7.28
N VAL A 130 0.27 11.60 8.58
CA VAL A 130 -0.67 12.37 9.43
C VAL A 130 -0.32 13.85 9.44
N ARG A 131 0.98 14.19 9.52
CA ARG A 131 1.43 15.59 9.46
C ARG A 131 1.07 16.24 8.13
N ALA A 132 1.36 15.57 7.02
CA ALA A 132 1.02 16.07 5.68
C ALA A 132 -0.49 16.27 5.53
N ALA A 133 -1.31 15.33 6.02
CA ALA A 133 -2.77 15.44 6.00
C ALA A 133 -3.29 16.63 6.82
N VAL A 134 -2.73 16.86 8.02
CA VAL A 134 -3.06 18.04 8.84
C VAL A 134 -2.69 19.34 8.12
N GLU A 135 -1.50 19.40 7.52
CA GLU A 135 -1.04 20.57 6.78
C GLU A 135 -1.96 20.88 5.58
N GLU A 136 -2.35 19.86 4.83
CA GLU A 136 -3.23 20.00 3.67
C GLU A 136 -4.61 20.54 4.07
N VAL A 137 -5.26 19.91 5.07
CA VAL A 137 -6.57 20.35 5.57
C VAL A 137 -6.51 21.76 6.17
N THR A 138 -5.39 22.13 6.80
CA THR A 138 -5.23 23.47 7.39
C THR A 138 -4.99 24.55 6.34
N ARG A 139 -4.36 24.24 5.20
CA ARG A 139 -4.13 25.20 4.10
C ARG A 139 -5.33 25.33 3.16
N GLY A 140 -6.16 24.29 3.05
CA GLY A 140 -7.27 24.22 2.10
C GLY A 140 -8.61 24.77 2.60
N GLY A 141 -8.74 25.14 3.88
CA GLY A 141 -9.96 25.68 4.47
C GLY A 141 -9.80 27.08 5.03
#